data_AF-A0A2W1ZXR0-F1
#
_entry.id   AF-A0A2W1ZXR0-F1
#
_cell.length_a   1.000
_cell.length_b   1.000
_cell.length_c   1.000
_cell.angle_alpha   90.00
_cell.angle_beta   90.00
_cell.angle_gamma   90.00
#
_symmetry.space_group_name_H-M   'P 1'
#
loop_
_entity.id
_entity.type
_entity.pdbx_description
1 polymer ?
#
loop_
_entity_poly.entity_id
_entity_poly.type
_entity_poly.pdbx_seq_one_letter_code
_entity_poly.pdbx_strand_id
1 'polypeptide(L)'
;MAVLATALAGAFLTPLPATAATLEAEAPDFATDVYGDPWDFSNTADVNTDEVASKAQVSSGGLRVRIAPSDGVSIVSTVSGSLPYGRDGATKPVDPTKYTHLSFSLDQPLDRHIGAVYWFTCRERSAACGGGITFPVTPGKHTYDFDLRKSSTLLGKVPWRSTKIVSFRVDPVVVAGGDAGIGKTAVFSWMRLHAAPDASRPHAALPPGKYDGFTISRRPQLVVDSPNPSEGRALEVAQGRSAWTFTSAARARGISTENARILAYDSRGMTGRNAGPAQNDPRLHLPVKPFSGSTYHRLEFEMTYDGPYSLSGAPGGGKLARLIWTASGSGTPQIGNDIVTYSGGNAGKVSIDLTAADPLDEDALAPELGWKGRTITSLRFDPNEDPGAAVWHLESVHLRADPASNTRKTTVRFHDAGWVSGTTATVAVGKGAPGTSGYRTIASGVAVEKGANAVPFALGSLPTGRYHVRVTLRHPNGTSVTSYAPAPVVMR
;
A
#
# COMPACT_ATOMS: atom_id res chain seq x y z
N MET A 1 39.89 75.09 -31.14
CA MET A 1 39.55 73.65 -31.06
C MET A 1 39.14 73.37 -29.62
N ALA A 2 37.84 73.34 -29.33
CA ALA A 2 37.30 73.10 -27.99
C ALA A 2 36.67 71.71 -27.97
N VAL A 3 37.15 70.84 -27.09
CA VAL A 3 36.68 69.46 -26.93
C VAL A 3 35.59 69.45 -25.87
N LEU A 4 34.36 69.12 -26.27
CA LEU A 4 33.22 68.88 -25.38
C LEU A 4 33.33 67.45 -24.82
N ALA A 5 33.46 67.31 -23.51
CA ALA A 5 33.38 66.02 -22.81
C ALA A 5 31.94 65.77 -22.36
N THR A 6 31.30 64.71 -22.89
CA THR A 6 29.95 64.29 -22.51
C THR A 6 30.04 63.31 -21.34
N ALA A 7 29.54 63.70 -20.16
CA ALA A 7 29.45 62.83 -19.00
C ALA A 7 28.20 61.91 -19.11
N LEU A 8 28.42 60.60 -19.19
CA LEU A 8 27.37 59.58 -19.09
C LEU A 8 27.03 59.38 -17.60
N ALA A 9 25.86 59.86 -17.18
CA ALA A 9 25.29 59.57 -15.87
C ALA A 9 24.78 58.11 -15.85
N GLY A 10 25.53 57.22 -15.18
CA GLY A 10 25.08 55.86 -14.90
C GLY A 10 23.98 55.88 -13.84
N ALA A 11 22.75 55.54 -14.24
CA ALA A 11 21.67 55.30 -13.30
C ALA A 11 21.94 53.98 -12.56
N PHE A 12 22.27 54.06 -11.27
CA PHE A 12 22.27 52.90 -10.38
C PHE A 12 20.83 52.46 -10.16
N LEU A 13 20.42 51.36 -10.80
CA LEU A 13 19.19 50.65 -10.44
C LEU A 13 19.37 50.14 -9.01
N THR A 14 18.65 50.73 -8.06
CA THR A 14 18.49 50.16 -6.73
C THR A 14 17.80 48.81 -6.87
N PRO A 15 18.43 47.69 -6.47
CA PRO A 15 17.76 46.39 -6.52
C PRO A 15 16.52 46.47 -5.65
N LEU A 16 15.35 46.18 -6.23
CA LEU A 16 14.11 46.05 -5.49
C LEU A 16 14.33 45.02 -4.37
N PRO A 17 13.82 45.28 -3.15
CA PRO A 17 13.93 44.32 -2.06
C PRO A 17 13.29 43.00 -2.51
N ALA A 18 14.08 41.93 -2.53
CA ALA A 18 13.58 40.60 -2.80
C ALA A 18 12.55 40.24 -1.72
N THR A 19 11.27 40.20 -2.10
CA THR A 19 10.22 39.69 -1.22
C THR A 19 10.58 38.27 -0.83
N ALA A 20 10.71 37.99 0.47
CA ALA A 20 11.02 36.64 0.94
C ALA A 20 9.95 35.68 0.44
N ALA A 21 10.36 34.56 -0.17
CA ALA A 21 9.44 33.54 -0.63
C ALA A 21 8.58 33.06 0.56
N THR A 22 7.27 32.97 0.35
CA THR A 22 6.35 32.53 1.39
C THR A 22 6.57 31.04 1.67
N LEU A 23 6.76 30.66 2.94
CA LEU A 23 6.87 29.26 3.35
C LEU A 23 5.48 28.73 3.70
N GLU A 24 5.03 27.73 2.97
CA GLU A 24 3.75 27.04 3.15
C GLU A 24 4.01 25.61 3.64
N ALA A 25 3.08 25.07 4.43
CA ALA A 25 3.07 23.66 4.76
C ALA A 25 2.30 22.87 3.70
N GLU A 26 2.83 21.74 3.25
CA GLU A 26 2.12 20.81 2.37
C GLU A 26 0.73 20.46 2.93
N ALA A 27 -0.28 20.42 2.07
CA ALA A 27 -1.64 20.06 2.46
C ALA A 27 -1.77 18.55 2.77
N PRO A 28 -2.70 18.14 3.67
CA PRO A 28 -3.02 16.72 3.85
C PRO A 28 -3.38 16.05 2.54
N ASP A 29 -2.72 14.94 2.22
CA ASP A 29 -3.07 14.06 1.12
C ASP A 29 -3.12 12.60 1.56
N PHE A 30 -3.92 11.82 0.83
CA PHE A 30 -4.24 10.44 1.16
C PHE A 30 -3.00 9.54 1.15
N ALA A 31 -2.17 9.62 0.10
CA ALA A 31 -1.02 8.74 -0.05
C ALA A 31 -0.01 8.96 1.10
N THR A 32 0.31 10.22 1.39
CA THR A 32 1.19 10.58 2.52
C THR A 32 0.59 10.16 3.86
N ASP A 33 -0.68 10.50 4.13
CA ASP A 33 -1.29 10.25 5.44
C ASP A 33 -1.56 8.75 5.70
N VAL A 34 -1.87 7.95 4.67
CA VAL A 34 -2.35 6.56 4.79
C VAL A 34 -1.27 5.53 4.44
N TYR A 35 -0.38 5.84 3.50
CA TYR A 35 0.71 4.96 3.10
C TYR A 35 2.08 5.39 3.63
N GLY A 36 2.22 6.67 4.05
CA GLY A 36 3.53 7.24 4.39
C GLY A 36 4.42 7.43 3.17
N ASP A 37 3.86 7.33 1.97
CA ASP A 37 4.55 7.35 0.68
C ASP A 37 3.68 8.12 -0.33
N PRO A 38 4.06 9.34 -0.72
CA PRO A 38 3.29 10.15 -1.65
C PRO A 38 3.35 9.53 -3.05
N TRP A 39 2.30 9.71 -3.87
CA TRP A 39 2.35 9.29 -5.29
C TRP A 39 3.21 10.26 -6.13
N ASP A 40 4.51 10.26 -5.89
CA ASP A 40 5.51 10.99 -6.66
C ASP A 40 6.20 10.12 -7.72
N PHE A 41 5.83 8.83 -7.78
CA PHE A 41 6.34 7.84 -8.73
C PHE A 41 7.86 7.75 -8.71
N SER A 42 8.46 7.96 -7.53
CA SER A 42 9.87 7.70 -7.28
C SER A 42 10.17 6.21 -7.11
N ASN A 43 9.14 5.40 -6.85
CA ASN A 43 9.25 3.96 -6.61
C ASN A 43 8.04 3.19 -7.17
N THR A 44 8.19 1.87 -7.37
CA THR A 44 7.12 1.04 -7.96
C THR A 44 5.97 0.77 -7.00
N ALA A 45 6.11 0.97 -5.69
CA ALA A 45 5.03 0.73 -4.74
C ALA A 45 3.90 1.78 -4.85
N ASP A 46 4.15 2.93 -5.49
CA ASP A 46 3.17 4.00 -5.72
C ASP A 46 1.96 3.56 -6.54
N VAL A 47 2.14 2.58 -7.41
CA VAL A 47 1.09 2.09 -8.29
C VAL A 47 1.33 0.64 -8.65
N ASN A 48 0.27 -0.16 -8.56
CA ASN A 48 0.33 -1.52 -9.06
C ASN A 48 0.24 -1.53 -10.59
N THR A 49 1.38 -1.73 -11.26
CA THR A 49 1.43 -1.76 -12.72
C THR A 49 0.87 -3.03 -13.35
N ASP A 50 0.62 -4.08 -12.57
CA ASP A 50 0.03 -5.33 -13.09
C ASP A 50 -1.46 -5.20 -13.38
N GLU A 51 -2.14 -4.32 -12.65
CA GLU A 51 -3.59 -4.09 -12.82
C GLU A 51 -3.92 -3.02 -13.86
N VAL A 52 -2.92 -2.50 -14.56
CA VAL A 52 -3.12 -1.57 -15.68
C VAL A 52 -3.30 -2.39 -16.96
N ALA A 53 -4.42 -2.15 -17.67
CA ALA A 53 -4.77 -2.91 -18.87
C ALA A 53 -3.70 -2.82 -19.98
N SER A 54 -2.98 -1.70 -20.06
CA SER A 54 -1.82 -1.53 -20.92
C SER A 54 -0.50 -1.50 -20.17
N LYS A 55 0.60 -1.49 -20.93
CA LYS A 55 1.95 -1.38 -20.39
C LYS A 55 2.09 -0.06 -19.62
N ALA A 56 2.18 -0.17 -18.30
CA ALA A 56 2.59 0.89 -17.39
C ALA A 56 3.92 0.56 -16.73
N GLN A 57 4.72 1.59 -16.45
CA GLN A 57 5.98 1.45 -15.73
C GLN A 57 6.29 2.71 -14.94
N VAL A 58 6.84 2.54 -13.74
CA VAL A 58 7.45 3.64 -12.99
C VAL A 58 8.93 3.71 -13.37
N SER A 59 9.36 4.85 -13.92
CA SER A 59 10.76 5.09 -14.24
C SER A 59 11.08 6.58 -14.29
N SER A 60 12.31 6.93 -13.91
CA SER A 60 12.81 8.32 -13.94
C SER A 60 11.93 9.32 -13.17
N GLY A 61 11.32 8.90 -12.05
CA GLY A 61 10.45 9.75 -11.23
C GLY A 61 9.10 10.06 -11.88
N GLY A 62 8.56 9.13 -12.68
CA GLY A 62 7.26 9.28 -13.30
C GLY A 62 6.62 7.94 -13.66
N LEU A 63 5.29 7.91 -13.64
CA LEU A 63 4.50 6.79 -14.13
C LEU A 63 4.21 6.99 -15.61
N ARG A 64 4.78 6.11 -16.44
CA ARG A 64 4.59 6.09 -17.88
C ARG A 64 3.51 5.09 -18.24
N VAL A 65 2.48 5.54 -18.93
CA VAL A 65 1.31 4.74 -19.32
C VAL A 65 1.20 4.75 -20.83
N ARG A 66 1.19 3.58 -21.46
CA ARG A 66 0.86 3.47 -22.88
C ARG A 66 -0.62 3.81 -23.07
N ILE A 67 -0.95 4.66 -24.04
CA ILE A 67 -2.33 5.01 -24.37
C ILE A 67 -2.92 3.90 -25.25
N ALA A 68 -4.01 3.28 -24.80
CA ALA A 68 -4.81 2.34 -25.57
C ALA A 68 -6.29 2.42 -25.14
N PRO A 69 -7.22 1.84 -25.94
CA PRO A 69 -8.63 1.89 -25.61
C PRO A 69 -8.93 1.21 -24.27
N SER A 70 -9.75 1.86 -23.44
CA SER A 70 -10.12 1.41 -22.08
C SER A 70 -8.99 1.35 -21.06
N ASP A 71 -7.85 1.98 -21.33
CA ASP A 71 -6.77 2.07 -20.36
C ASP A 71 -7.07 3.04 -19.23
N GLY A 72 -6.72 2.61 -18.02
CA GLY A 72 -6.77 3.44 -16.83
C GLY A 72 -5.76 2.94 -15.80
N VAL A 73 -5.26 3.88 -15.00
CA VAL A 73 -4.38 3.58 -13.88
C VAL A 73 -5.22 3.54 -12.61
N SER A 74 -5.30 2.37 -11.97
CA SER A 74 -5.91 2.24 -10.65
C SER A 74 -4.89 2.67 -9.60
N ILE A 75 -5.17 3.79 -8.95
CA ILE A 75 -4.27 4.40 -7.95
C ILE A 75 -4.64 3.93 -6.54
N VAL A 76 -5.94 3.73 -6.30
CA VAL A 76 -6.45 2.90 -5.21
C VAL A 76 -7.21 1.76 -5.85
N SER A 77 -6.85 0.53 -5.53
CA SER A 77 -7.48 -0.65 -6.10
C SER A 77 -7.93 -1.62 -5.02
N THR A 78 -8.91 -2.43 -5.38
CA THR A 78 -9.34 -3.58 -4.61
C THR A 78 -9.84 -4.62 -5.59
N VAL A 79 -9.63 -5.88 -5.26
CA VAL A 79 -10.15 -7.01 -6.04
C VAL A 79 -11.30 -7.63 -5.27
N SER A 80 -12.45 -7.81 -5.92
CA SER A 80 -13.60 -8.46 -5.27
C SER A 80 -13.33 -9.95 -5.03
N GLY A 81 -13.88 -10.53 -3.95
CA GLY A 81 -13.66 -11.93 -3.57
C GLY A 81 -12.29 -12.24 -2.94
N SER A 82 -11.35 -11.28 -2.92
CA SER A 82 -10.03 -11.51 -2.32
C SER A 82 -9.94 -11.09 -0.85
N LEU A 83 -8.92 -11.58 -0.13
CA LEU A 83 -8.48 -11.02 1.13
C LEU A 83 -7.69 -9.72 0.87
N PRO A 84 -8.16 -8.57 1.38
CA PRO A 84 -7.48 -7.31 1.15
C PRO A 84 -6.24 -7.20 2.06
N TYR A 85 -5.13 -6.68 1.51
CA TYR A 85 -3.89 -6.45 2.26
C TYR A 85 -3.10 -5.25 1.71
N GLY A 86 -2.06 -4.82 2.43
CA GLY A 86 -1.13 -3.80 1.93
C GLY A 86 -1.78 -2.43 1.65
N ARG A 87 -1.83 -2.04 0.36
CA ARG A 87 -2.45 -0.80 -0.14
C ARG A 87 -3.87 -1.02 -0.72
N ASP A 88 -4.48 -2.19 -0.50
CA ASP A 88 -5.84 -2.48 -0.97
C ASP A 88 -6.85 -1.50 -0.36
N GLY A 89 -7.67 -0.86 -1.21
CA GLY A 89 -8.64 0.15 -0.81
C GLY A 89 -9.79 -0.36 0.05
N ALA A 90 -10.03 -1.67 0.14
CA ALA A 90 -10.93 -2.24 1.14
C ALA A 90 -10.31 -2.21 2.55
N THR A 91 -8.99 -2.34 2.67
CA THR A 91 -8.28 -2.15 3.97
C THR A 91 -8.03 -0.69 4.30
N LYS A 92 -7.76 0.13 3.28
CA LYS A 92 -7.37 1.54 3.40
C LYS A 92 -8.24 2.40 2.48
N PRO A 93 -9.55 2.52 2.76
CA PRO A 93 -10.42 3.31 1.92
C PRO A 93 -10.07 4.80 2.01
N VAL A 94 -10.33 5.52 0.93
CA VAL A 94 -10.30 6.99 0.95
C VAL A 94 -11.51 7.50 1.72
N ASP A 95 -11.27 8.44 2.63
CA ASP A 95 -12.29 9.28 3.24
C ASP A 95 -12.57 10.50 2.34
N PRO A 96 -13.69 10.54 1.61
CA PRO A 96 -13.99 11.63 0.69
C PRO A 96 -14.47 12.90 1.40
N THR A 97 -14.66 12.88 2.74
CA THR A 97 -14.92 14.08 3.52
C THR A 97 -13.64 14.83 3.85
N LYS A 98 -12.52 14.10 3.99
CA LYS A 98 -11.20 14.64 4.24
C LYS A 98 -10.45 15.00 2.95
N TYR A 99 -10.42 14.10 1.98
CA TYR A 99 -9.72 14.30 0.71
C TYR A 99 -10.72 14.57 -0.39
N THR A 100 -10.86 15.84 -0.77
CA THR A 100 -11.94 16.29 -1.65
C THR A 100 -11.46 16.74 -3.02
N HIS A 101 -10.13 16.89 -3.20
CA HIS A 101 -9.53 17.37 -4.42
C HIS A 101 -8.53 16.37 -4.98
N LEU A 102 -8.50 16.24 -6.30
CA LEU A 102 -7.49 15.50 -7.04
C LEU A 102 -6.66 16.48 -7.85
N SER A 103 -5.35 16.44 -7.64
CA SER A 103 -4.37 17.15 -8.45
C SER A 103 -3.34 16.20 -9.02
N PHE A 104 -2.90 16.42 -10.26
CA PHE A 104 -1.78 15.69 -10.86
C PHE A 104 -1.10 16.47 -11.98
N SER A 105 0.19 16.17 -12.19
CA SER A 105 0.94 16.62 -13.36
C SER A 105 0.93 15.52 -14.42
N LEU A 106 0.37 15.80 -15.59
CA LEU A 106 0.27 14.88 -16.72
C LEU A 106 0.91 15.51 -17.97
N ASP A 107 1.88 14.82 -18.55
CA ASP A 107 2.45 15.12 -19.87
C ASP A 107 1.91 14.10 -20.89
N GLN A 108 1.17 14.57 -21.89
CA GLN A 108 0.50 13.71 -22.86
C GLN A 108 0.50 14.34 -24.27
N PRO A 109 0.51 13.55 -25.36
CA PRO A 109 0.79 14.06 -26.71
C PRO A 109 -0.44 14.30 -27.60
N LEU A 110 -1.66 14.15 -27.09
CA LEU A 110 -2.90 14.17 -27.86
C LEU A 110 -3.68 15.47 -27.66
N ASP A 111 -4.08 16.09 -28.77
CA ASP A 111 -4.91 17.30 -28.78
C ASP A 111 -6.39 16.92 -28.95
N ARG A 112 -7.30 17.74 -28.41
CA ARG A 112 -8.77 17.56 -28.51
C ARG A 112 -9.30 16.22 -28.01
N HIS A 113 -8.62 15.64 -27.04
CA HIS A 113 -9.10 14.44 -26.34
C HIS A 113 -9.63 14.81 -24.95
N ILE A 114 -10.21 13.81 -24.28
CA ILE A 114 -10.59 13.91 -22.88
C ILE A 114 -9.79 12.90 -22.05
N GLY A 115 -9.62 13.20 -20.77
CA GLY A 115 -9.28 12.23 -19.73
C GLY A 115 -10.51 11.95 -18.87
N ALA A 116 -10.41 10.95 -18.01
CA ALA A 116 -11.47 10.63 -17.06
C ALA A 116 -10.93 10.21 -15.69
N VAL A 117 -11.74 10.44 -14.67
CA VAL A 117 -11.49 10.02 -13.30
C VAL A 117 -12.69 9.21 -12.85
N TYR A 118 -12.46 8.03 -12.29
CA TYR A 118 -13.50 7.14 -11.78
C TYR A 118 -13.25 6.81 -10.32
N TRP A 119 -14.33 6.55 -9.60
CA TRP A 119 -14.27 6.04 -8.23
C TRP A 119 -15.41 5.08 -7.95
N PHE A 120 -15.18 4.18 -6.99
CA PHE A 120 -16.14 3.15 -6.62
C PHE A 120 -16.23 3.00 -5.10
N THR A 121 -17.46 2.87 -4.64
CA THR A 121 -17.79 2.63 -3.22
C THR A 121 -17.89 1.14 -2.87
N CYS A 122 -17.90 0.28 -3.89
CA CYS A 122 -17.97 -1.18 -3.77
C CYS A 122 -16.76 -1.87 -4.43
N ARG A 123 -16.46 -3.10 -4.00
CA ARG A 123 -15.27 -3.86 -4.46
C ARG A 123 -15.44 -4.44 -5.85
N GLU A 124 -16.69 -4.72 -6.23
CA GLU A 124 -17.10 -5.25 -7.52
C GLU A 124 -16.90 -4.22 -8.64
N ARG A 125 -16.73 -2.93 -8.29
CA ARG A 125 -16.59 -1.81 -9.22
C ARG A 125 -17.72 -1.76 -10.25
N SER A 126 -18.93 -2.12 -9.82
CA SER A 126 -20.12 -2.05 -10.68
C SER A 126 -20.48 -0.60 -10.99
N ALA A 127 -21.13 -0.37 -12.14
CA ALA A 127 -21.58 0.97 -12.52
C ALA A 127 -22.50 1.60 -11.45
N ALA A 128 -23.34 0.80 -10.79
CA ALA A 128 -24.29 1.26 -9.78
C ALA A 128 -23.61 1.89 -8.54
N CYS A 129 -22.40 1.43 -8.18
CA CYS A 129 -21.65 1.95 -7.04
C CYS A 129 -20.56 2.96 -7.46
N GLY A 130 -20.47 3.26 -8.76
CA GLY A 130 -19.44 4.07 -9.37
C GLY A 130 -19.87 5.51 -9.67
N GLY A 131 -18.91 6.41 -9.59
CA GLY A 131 -19.01 7.79 -10.07
C GLY A 131 -17.77 8.17 -10.87
N GLY A 132 -17.78 9.38 -11.40
CA GLY A 132 -16.64 9.86 -12.17
C GLY A 132 -16.88 11.20 -12.85
N ILE A 133 -15.80 11.79 -13.36
CA ILE A 133 -15.80 13.02 -14.16
C ILE A 133 -14.92 12.84 -15.40
N THR A 134 -15.19 13.64 -16.43
CA THR A 134 -14.31 13.82 -17.59
C THR A 134 -13.68 15.20 -17.56
N PHE A 135 -12.53 15.35 -18.19
CA PHE A 135 -11.85 16.63 -18.34
C PHE A 135 -11.18 16.74 -19.71
N PRO A 136 -11.08 17.94 -20.31
CA PRO A 136 -10.30 18.12 -21.53
C PRO A 136 -8.81 17.92 -21.22
N VAL A 137 -8.09 17.20 -22.08
CA VAL A 137 -6.63 17.10 -21.97
C VAL A 137 -5.93 18.11 -22.87
N THR A 138 -4.86 18.70 -22.35
CA THR A 138 -3.98 19.64 -23.05
C THR A 138 -2.69 18.93 -23.44
N PRO A 139 -2.22 19.01 -24.70
CA PRO A 139 -0.93 18.46 -25.09
C PRO A 139 0.24 19.06 -24.30
N GLY A 140 1.25 18.23 -24.02
CA GLY A 140 2.40 18.59 -23.21
C GLY A 140 2.13 18.48 -21.71
N LYS A 141 3.06 18.98 -20.91
CA LYS A 141 2.99 18.95 -19.44
C LYS A 141 1.96 19.95 -18.93
N HIS A 142 0.95 19.46 -18.22
CA HIS A 142 -0.08 20.28 -17.59
C HIS A 142 -0.37 19.79 -16.17
N THR A 143 -0.76 20.71 -15.28
CA THR A 143 -1.26 20.37 -13.94
C THR A 143 -2.76 20.50 -13.93
N TYR A 144 -3.45 19.41 -13.59
CA TYR A 144 -4.89 19.36 -13.45
C TYR A 144 -5.24 19.38 -11.96
N ASP A 145 -6.29 20.11 -11.59
CA ASP A 145 -6.85 20.14 -10.23
C ASP A 145 -8.38 20.13 -10.29
N PHE A 146 -9.00 19.23 -9.52
CA PHE A 146 -10.44 19.00 -9.53
C PHE A 146 -10.99 18.94 -8.12
N ASP A 147 -12.03 19.74 -7.81
CA ASP A 147 -12.90 19.47 -6.65
C ASP A 147 -13.87 18.34 -7.01
N LEU A 148 -13.58 17.14 -6.53
CA LEU A 148 -14.34 15.93 -6.85
C LEU A 148 -15.79 15.99 -6.33
N ARG A 149 -16.10 16.89 -5.40
CA ARG A 149 -17.45 17.05 -4.84
C ARG A 149 -18.39 17.82 -5.75
N LYS A 150 -17.86 18.53 -6.76
CA LYS A 150 -18.66 19.42 -7.62
C LYS A 150 -19.52 18.64 -8.61
N SER A 151 -19.07 17.49 -9.07
CA SER A 151 -19.73 16.76 -10.15
C SER A 151 -19.45 15.27 -10.10
N SER A 152 -20.45 14.49 -10.54
CA SER A 152 -20.30 13.08 -10.89
C SER A 152 -21.17 12.80 -12.10
N THR A 153 -20.57 12.74 -13.28
CA THR A 153 -21.27 12.61 -14.57
C THR A 153 -21.17 11.21 -15.17
N LEU A 154 -20.24 10.39 -14.70
CA LEU A 154 -20.00 9.04 -15.21
C LEU A 154 -20.68 7.96 -14.34
N LEU A 155 -20.90 6.78 -14.95
CA LEU A 155 -21.45 5.58 -14.31
C LEU A 155 -22.81 5.84 -13.62
N GLY A 156 -23.05 5.25 -12.45
CA GLY A 156 -24.22 5.47 -11.60
C GLY A 156 -24.26 6.84 -10.93
N LYS A 157 -23.32 7.73 -11.27
CA LYS A 157 -23.23 9.12 -10.78
C LYS A 157 -23.11 9.21 -9.25
N VAL A 158 -22.47 8.22 -8.63
CA VAL A 158 -22.26 8.21 -7.18
C VAL A 158 -21.39 9.41 -6.78
N PRO A 159 -21.87 10.32 -5.91
CA PRO A 159 -21.13 11.52 -5.57
C PRO A 159 -19.88 11.23 -4.73
N TRP A 160 -18.87 12.09 -4.85
CA TRP A 160 -17.70 12.15 -3.95
C TRP A 160 -18.07 12.72 -2.57
N ARG A 161 -19.05 12.10 -1.91
CA ARG A 161 -19.50 12.40 -0.54
C ARG A 161 -19.98 11.14 0.19
N SER A 162 -19.86 9.99 -0.46
CA SER A 162 -20.22 8.67 0.09
C SER A 162 -19.34 8.32 1.29
N THR A 163 -19.68 7.28 2.06
CA THR A 163 -18.95 7.00 3.32
C THR A 163 -17.50 6.55 3.11
N LYS A 164 -17.19 5.78 2.06
CA LYS A 164 -15.84 5.34 1.71
C LYS A 164 -15.65 5.10 0.22
N ILE A 165 -14.47 5.39 -0.32
CA ILE A 165 -14.07 5.00 -1.69
C ILE A 165 -13.01 3.90 -1.58
N VAL A 166 -13.27 2.75 -2.17
CA VAL A 166 -12.39 1.56 -2.11
C VAL A 166 -11.63 1.33 -3.42
N SER A 167 -12.00 2.02 -4.50
CA SER A 167 -11.22 2.06 -5.73
C SER A 167 -11.31 3.44 -6.38
N PHE A 168 -10.20 3.89 -6.92
CA PHE A 168 -9.99 5.19 -7.56
C PHE A 168 -9.05 5.01 -8.76
N ARG A 169 -9.51 5.42 -9.94
CA ARG A 169 -8.84 5.20 -11.23
C ARG A 169 -8.75 6.50 -12.03
N VAL A 170 -7.65 6.71 -12.72
CA VAL A 170 -7.47 7.83 -13.67
C VAL A 170 -7.14 7.28 -15.06
N ASP A 171 -7.92 7.69 -16.05
CA ASP A 171 -7.71 7.41 -17.46
C ASP A 171 -7.03 8.65 -18.05
N PRO A 172 -5.70 8.62 -18.34
CA PRO A 172 -4.95 9.81 -18.72
C PRO A 172 -5.48 10.43 -20.01
N VAL A 173 -5.81 9.58 -20.99
CA VAL A 173 -6.48 9.98 -22.24
C VAL A 173 -7.41 8.84 -22.67
N VAL A 174 -8.66 9.17 -22.96
CA VAL A 174 -9.65 8.23 -23.49
C VAL A 174 -9.55 8.23 -25.02
N VAL A 175 -9.26 7.06 -25.60
CA VAL A 175 -9.17 6.87 -27.05
C VAL A 175 -10.12 5.77 -27.53
N ALA A 176 -10.68 5.94 -28.73
CA ALA A 176 -11.47 4.90 -29.40
C ALA A 176 -10.57 3.91 -30.16
N GLY A 177 -11.12 2.77 -30.56
CA GLY A 177 -10.43 1.83 -31.44
C GLY A 177 -10.05 2.49 -32.77
N GLY A 178 -8.78 2.35 -33.19
CA GLY A 178 -8.26 2.94 -34.42
C GLY A 178 -7.75 4.39 -34.28
N ASP A 179 -7.79 4.97 -33.08
CA ASP A 179 -7.24 6.30 -32.85
C ASP A 179 -5.72 6.35 -33.09
N ALA A 180 -5.23 7.40 -33.76
CA ALA A 180 -3.81 7.57 -34.08
C ALA A 180 -2.92 7.81 -32.85
N GLY A 181 -3.53 8.07 -31.70
CA GLY A 181 -2.88 8.16 -30.40
C GLY A 181 -2.59 6.83 -29.72
N ILE A 182 -3.17 5.72 -30.22
CA ILE A 182 -2.90 4.40 -29.67
C ILE A 182 -1.41 4.09 -29.76
N GLY A 183 -0.85 3.65 -28.64
CA GLY A 183 0.54 3.29 -28.49
C GLY A 183 1.48 4.43 -28.14
N LYS A 184 1.00 5.69 -28.13
CA LYS A 184 1.73 6.82 -27.54
C LYS A 184 1.80 6.66 -26.01
N THR A 185 2.58 7.51 -25.35
CA THR A 185 2.79 7.45 -23.89
C THR A 185 2.30 8.74 -23.23
N ALA A 186 1.55 8.59 -22.15
CA ALA A 186 1.28 9.64 -21.19
C ALA A 186 2.17 9.44 -19.95
N VAL A 187 2.59 10.52 -19.31
CA VAL A 187 3.48 10.47 -18.14
C VAL A 187 2.87 11.28 -17.00
N PHE A 188 2.58 10.61 -15.88
CA PHE A 188 2.29 11.28 -14.62
C PHE A 188 3.60 11.55 -13.89
N SER A 189 3.88 12.81 -13.55
CA SER A 189 5.05 13.15 -12.70
C SER A 189 4.75 13.02 -11.21
N TRP A 190 3.49 13.22 -10.82
CA TRP A 190 3.01 13.08 -9.45
C TRP A 190 1.47 13.13 -9.46
N MET A 191 0.86 12.60 -8.41
CA MET A 191 -0.57 12.68 -8.14
C MET A 191 -0.83 12.93 -6.65
N ARG A 192 -1.88 13.71 -6.34
CA ARG A 192 -2.27 14.03 -4.96
C ARG A 192 -3.78 13.98 -4.83
N LEU A 193 -4.27 13.21 -3.87
CA LEU A 193 -5.66 13.23 -3.43
C LEU A 193 -5.71 13.92 -2.07
N HIS A 194 -6.07 15.21 -2.06
CA HIS A 194 -5.78 16.11 -0.96
C HIS A 194 -7.01 16.83 -0.39
N ALA A 195 -6.85 17.38 0.81
CA ALA A 195 -7.82 18.28 1.41
C ALA A 195 -7.97 19.56 0.59
N ALA A 196 -9.13 20.23 0.71
CA ALA A 196 -9.36 21.50 0.03
C ALA A 196 -8.28 22.55 0.37
N PRO A 197 -7.89 23.40 -0.59
CA PRO A 197 -7.07 24.57 -0.30
C PRO A 197 -7.72 25.44 0.78
N ASP A 198 -6.89 26.01 1.64
CA ASP A 198 -7.31 26.92 2.71
C ASP A 198 -6.38 28.15 2.77
N ALA A 199 -6.69 29.15 3.59
CA ALA A 199 -5.89 30.38 3.68
C ALA A 199 -4.43 30.14 4.13
N SER A 200 -4.17 29.07 4.87
CA SER A 200 -2.82 28.66 5.28
C SER A 200 -2.12 27.76 4.26
N ARG A 201 -2.88 27.20 3.30
CA ARG A 201 -2.40 26.28 2.27
C ARG A 201 -3.05 26.55 0.90
N PRO A 202 -2.84 27.74 0.32
CA PRO A 202 -3.46 28.10 -0.95
C PRO A 202 -2.98 27.23 -2.12
N HIS A 203 -1.81 26.59 -2.01
CA HIS A 203 -1.22 25.75 -3.06
C HIS A 203 -1.33 24.25 -2.72
N ALA A 204 -2.41 23.84 -2.06
CA ALA A 204 -2.65 22.47 -1.64
C ALA A 204 -2.53 21.42 -2.77
N ALA A 205 -2.73 21.83 -4.02
CA ALA A 205 -2.58 21.02 -5.24
C ALA A 205 -1.13 20.56 -5.53
N LEU A 206 -0.12 21.34 -5.12
CA LEU A 206 1.27 21.16 -5.55
C LEU A 206 2.07 20.32 -4.56
N PRO A 207 2.98 19.44 -5.00
CA PRO A 207 3.84 18.69 -4.10
C PRO A 207 4.86 19.60 -3.38
N PRO A 208 5.57 19.11 -2.35
CA PRO A 208 6.64 19.85 -1.70
C PRO A 208 7.71 20.29 -2.70
N GLY A 209 8.15 21.54 -2.61
CA GLY A 209 9.07 22.10 -3.60
C GLY A 209 9.20 23.61 -3.53
N LYS A 210 10.14 24.14 -4.31
CA LYS A 210 10.29 25.57 -4.54
C LYS A 210 9.53 25.97 -5.80
N TYR A 211 8.72 27.00 -5.69
CA TYR A 211 7.91 27.57 -6.76
C TYR A 211 8.17 29.06 -6.86
N ASP A 212 7.64 29.69 -7.90
CA ASP A 212 7.80 31.13 -8.07
C ASP A 212 7.06 31.88 -6.96
N GLY A 213 7.79 32.61 -6.11
CA GLY A 213 7.25 33.37 -4.98
C GLY A 213 6.98 32.59 -3.68
N PHE A 214 7.07 31.26 -3.67
CA PHE A 214 6.79 30.46 -2.46
C PHE A 214 7.53 29.12 -2.41
N THR A 215 7.55 28.49 -1.23
CA THR A 215 8.08 27.15 -1.01
C THR A 215 7.09 26.34 -0.21
N ILE A 216 6.75 25.14 -0.70
CA ILE A 216 5.95 24.18 0.03
C ILE A 216 6.89 23.24 0.78
N SER A 217 6.85 23.31 2.10
CA SER A 217 7.58 22.40 2.99
C SER A 217 6.85 21.08 3.15
N ARG A 218 7.60 19.98 3.06
CA ARG A 218 7.10 18.62 3.23
C ARG A 218 6.53 18.42 4.64
N ARG A 219 5.44 17.66 4.73
CA ARG A 219 4.89 17.18 6.00
C ARG A 219 5.66 15.97 6.55
N PRO A 220 5.57 15.68 7.86
CA PRO A 220 6.15 14.45 8.37
C PRO A 220 5.49 13.22 7.72
N GLN A 221 6.30 12.24 7.36
CA GLN A 221 5.91 10.98 6.73
C GLN A 221 6.29 9.84 7.68
N LEU A 222 5.48 9.70 8.73
CA LEU A 222 5.75 8.77 9.84
C LEU A 222 5.52 7.32 9.42
N VAL A 223 6.55 6.50 9.62
CA VAL A 223 6.47 5.04 9.59
C VAL A 223 6.75 4.50 10.99
N VAL A 224 5.85 3.67 11.53
CA VAL A 224 6.06 2.97 12.80
C VAL A 224 6.55 1.56 12.49
N ASP A 225 7.85 1.36 12.58
CA ASP A 225 8.50 0.10 12.22
C ASP A 225 8.28 -1.01 13.25
N SER A 226 8.10 -0.69 14.52
CA SER A 226 7.95 -1.68 15.61
C SER A 226 7.05 -1.15 16.73
N PRO A 227 6.17 -1.97 17.34
CA PRO A 227 5.99 -3.41 17.08
C PRO A 227 5.34 -3.74 15.73
N ASN A 228 5.83 -4.79 15.07
CA ASN A 228 5.28 -5.25 13.79
C ASN A 228 5.05 -6.77 13.75
N PRO A 229 4.22 -7.30 12.83
CA PRO A 229 3.89 -8.73 12.81
C PRO A 229 5.10 -9.66 12.70
N SER A 230 6.18 -9.25 12.04
CA SER A 230 7.38 -10.09 11.84
C SER A 230 8.19 -10.32 13.13
N GLU A 231 8.02 -9.48 14.14
CA GLU A 231 8.61 -9.64 15.48
C GLU A 231 7.83 -10.65 16.33
N GLY A 232 6.66 -11.07 15.85
CA GLY A 232 5.89 -12.16 16.41
C GLY A 232 6.62 -13.49 16.31
N ARG A 233 6.51 -14.32 17.36
CA ARG A 233 7.06 -15.68 17.32
C ARG A 233 6.33 -16.49 16.25
N ALA A 234 7.07 -17.01 15.29
CA ALA A 234 6.53 -17.87 14.24
C ALA A 234 6.13 -19.26 14.78
N LEU A 235 5.08 -19.85 14.20
CA LEU A 235 4.49 -21.12 14.60
C LEU A 235 5.50 -22.25 14.53
N GLU A 236 6.20 -22.37 13.40
CA GLU A 236 7.15 -23.42 13.13
C GLU A 236 8.29 -23.42 14.17
N VAL A 237 8.79 -22.24 14.54
CA VAL A 237 9.80 -22.07 15.60
C VAL A 237 9.22 -22.42 16.97
N ALA A 238 7.96 -22.08 17.23
CA ALA A 238 7.28 -22.48 18.46
C ALA A 238 7.09 -24.00 18.58
N GLN A 239 6.99 -24.69 17.45
CA GLN A 239 6.89 -26.15 17.37
C GLN A 239 8.23 -26.86 17.23
N GLY A 240 9.35 -26.15 17.42
CA GLY A 240 10.71 -26.72 17.40
C GLY A 240 11.23 -27.03 15.99
N ARG A 241 10.69 -26.37 14.96
CA ARG A 241 11.11 -26.51 13.56
C ARG A 241 11.94 -25.30 13.13
N SER A 242 12.67 -25.47 12.03
CA SER A 242 13.28 -24.35 11.31
C SER A 242 12.20 -23.42 10.76
N ALA A 243 12.52 -22.11 10.73
CA ALA A 243 11.72 -21.13 10.02
C ALA A 243 11.47 -21.57 8.56
N TRP A 244 10.24 -21.40 8.09
CA TRP A 244 9.82 -21.69 6.72
C TRP A 244 10.28 -20.59 5.77
N THR A 245 11.59 -20.50 5.62
CA THR A 245 12.30 -19.63 4.67
C THR A 245 12.98 -20.53 3.66
N PHE A 246 12.43 -20.64 2.47
CA PHE A 246 12.73 -21.70 1.53
C PHE A 246 13.95 -21.42 0.64
N THR A 247 15.03 -20.86 1.19
CA THR A 247 16.27 -20.60 0.44
C THR A 247 17.20 -21.81 0.31
N SER A 248 16.79 -22.97 0.88
CA SER A 248 17.49 -24.24 0.73
C SER A 248 16.56 -25.42 1.02
N ALA A 249 16.87 -26.59 0.46
CA ALA A 249 16.11 -27.82 0.71
C ALA A 249 16.05 -28.19 2.21
N ALA A 250 17.11 -27.88 2.97
CA ALA A 250 17.15 -28.12 4.42
C ALA A 250 16.09 -27.31 5.18
N ARG A 251 15.79 -26.09 4.73
CA ARG A 251 14.75 -25.23 5.32
C ARG A 251 13.33 -25.63 4.91
N ALA A 252 13.18 -26.34 3.80
CA ALA A 252 11.91 -26.93 3.35
C ALA A 252 11.65 -28.34 3.90
N ARG A 253 12.47 -28.84 4.83
CA ARG A 253 12.34 -30.21 5.36
C ARG A 253 10.97 -30.45 5.99
N GLY A 254 10.29 -31.49 5.51
CA GLY A 254 8.98 -31.92 6.01
C GLY A 254 7.78 -31.24 5.34
N ILE A 255 8.03 -30.33 4.40
CA ILE A 255 7.01 -29.82 3.48
C ILE A 255 6.78 -30.88 2.41
N SER A 256 5.54 -31.29 2.20
CA SER A 256 5.17 -32.13 1.05
C SER A 256 4.45 -31.31 0.00
N THR A 257 4.63 -31.71 -1.26
CA THR A 257 4.08 -31.00 -2.41
C THR A 257 3.16 -31.93 -3.21
N GLU A 258 2.01 -31.44 -3.62
CA GLU A 258 1.13 -32.08 -4.61
C GLU A 258 0.95 -31.17 -5.81
N ASN A 259 0.75 -31.74 -7.00
CA ASN A 259 0.58 -31.01 -8.26
C ASN A 259 1.65 -29.94 -8.54
N ALA A 260 2.84 -30.12 -7.97
CA ALA A 260 3.97 -29.23 -8.15
C ALA A 260 5.24 -30.05 -8.24
N ARG A 261 6.15 -29.62 -9.10
CA ARG A 261 7.53 -30.13 -9.16
C ARG A 261 8.46 -29.04 -8.66
N ILE A 262 9.19 -29.32 -7.59
CA ILE A 262 10.25 -28.43 -7.09
C ILE A 262 11.46 -28.54 -8.02
N LEU A 263 11.93 -27.38 -8.50
CA LEU A 263 13.01 -27.28 -9.46
C LEU A 263 14.33 -26.92 -8.78
N ALA A 264 14.30 -25.95 -7.86
CA ALA A 264 15.49 -25.43 -7.20
C ALA A 264 15.15 -24.73 -5.88
N TYR A 265 16.19 -24.46 -5.10
CA TYR A 265 16.18 -23.55 -3.96
C TYR A 265 17.33 -22.56 -4.15
N ASP A 266 17.03 -21.27 -4.16
CA ASP A 266 18.02 -20.20 -4.30
C ASP A 266 17.65 -18.99 -3.43
N SER A 267 18.27 -17.82 -3.66
CA SER A 267 17.97 -16.60 -2.92
C SER A 267 16.55 -16.07 -3.12
N ARG A 268 15.83 -16.49 -4.17
CA ARG A 268 14.41 -16.18 -4.40
C ARG A 268 13.48 -17.17 -3.71
N GLY A 269 14.03 -18.19 -3.05
CA GLY A 269 13.27 -19.22 -2.34
C GLY A 269 13.12 -20.54 -3.09
N MET A 270 12.03 -21.24 -2.80
CA MET A 270 11.65 -22.48 -3.45
C MET A 270 11.08 -22.15 -4.82
N THR A 271 11.77 -22.58 -5.87
CA THR A 271 11.25 -22.51 -7.23
C THR A 271 10.44 -23.76 -7.52
N GLY A 272 9.13 -23.60 -7.66
CA GLY A 272 8.20 -24.65 -8.02
C GLY A 272 7.60 -24.43 -9.40
N ARG A 273 7.17 -25.51 -10.04
CA ARG A 273 6.37 -25.47 -11.27
C ARG A 273 5.14 -26.33 -11.13
N ASN A 274 3.98 -25.80 -11.54
CA ASN A 274 2.73 -26.55 -11.61
C ASN A 274 2.91 -27.83 -12.43
N ALA A 275 2.46 -28.96 -11.90
CA ALA A 275 2.70 -30.29 -12.46
C ALA A 275 1.61 -31.28 -12.02
N GLY A 276 1.77 -32.55 -12.37
CA GLY A 276 0.84 -33.60 -11.94
C GLY A 276 -0.50 -33.61 -12.70
N PRO A 277 -1.46 -34.44 -12.26
CA PRO A 277 -2.74 -34.63 -12.94
C PRO A 277 -3.69 -33.43 -12.81
N ALA A 278 -3.50 -32.56 -11.82
CA ALA A 278 -4.29 -31.34 -11.60
C ALA A 278 -3.36 -30.12 -11.54
N GLN A 279 -2.87 -29.68 -12.71
CA GLN A 279 -1.89 -28.59 -12.82
C GLN A 279 -2.37 -27.24 -12.23
N ASN A 280 -3.68 -27.03 -12.12
CA ASN A 280 -4.27 -25.79 -11.60
C ASN A 280 -4.26 -25.66 -10.07
N ASP A 281 -3.80 -26.66 -9.32
CA ASP A 281 -3.89 -26.67 -7.86
C ASP A 281 -2.58 -27.20 -7.23
N PRO A 282 -1.45 -26.49 -7.39
CA PRO A 282 -0.20 -26.78 -6.70
C PRO A 282 -0.37 -26.58 -5.20
N ARG A 283 0.00 -27.58 -4.39
CA ARG A 283 -0.22 -27.56 -2.94
C ARG A 283 1.08 -27.74 -2.18
N LEU A 284 1.29 -26.93 -1.15
CA LEU A 284 2.35 -27.09 -0.16
C LEU A 284 1.74 -27.40 1.19
N HIS A 285 1.90 -28.63 1.66
CA HIS A 285 1.43 -29.03 2.98
C HIS A 285 2.48 -28.66 4.03
N LEU A 286 2.09 -27.79 4.95
CA LEU A 286 2.97 -27.25 5.98
C LEU A 286 2.90 -28.14 7.23
N PRO A 287 4.05 -28.67 7.72
CA PRO A 287 4.03 -29.66 8.79
C PRO A 287 3.78 -28.98 10.13
N VAL A 288 2.56 -29.12 10.65
CA VAL A 288 2.12 -28.52 11.92
C VAL A 288 1.67 -29.58 12.93
N LYS A 289 1.88 -29.31 14.21
CA LYS A 289 1.10 -29.91 15.31
C LYS A 289 -0.14 -29.05 15.56
N PRO A 290 -1.20 -29.57 16.22
CA PRO A 290 -2.35 -28.75 16.57
C PRO A 290 -1.96 -27.45 17.28
N PHE A 291 -2.52 -26.33 16.84
CA PHE A 291 -2.21 -25.01 17.38
C PHE A 291 -3.44 -24.12 17.46
N SER A 292 -3.39 -23.06 18.28
CA SER A 292 -4.47 -22.09 18.39
C SER A 292 -4.42 -21.08 17.25
N GLY A 293 -5.47 -21.02 16.44
CA GLY A 293 -5.66 -19.99 15.41
C GLY A 293 -5.80 -18.60 16.00
N SER A 294 -6.28 -18.46 17.24
CA SER A 294 -6.28 -17.16 17.95
C SER A 294 -4.88 -16.71 18.37
N THR A 295 -3.93 -17.63 18.51
CA THR A 295 -2.55 -17.29 18.86
C THR A 295 -1.71 -17.04 17.63
N TYR A 296 -1.80 -17.89 16.61
CA TYR A 296 -1.06 -17.74 15.35
C TYR A 296 -2.02 -17.34 14.25
N HIS A 297 -2.13 -16.04 13.98
CA HIS A 297 -3.13 -15.48 13.07
C HIS A 297 -2.55 -14.47 12.07
N ARG A 298 -1.27 -14.10 12.20
CA ARG A 298 -0.60 -13.21 11.25
C ARG A 298 0.03 -14.07 10.16
N LEU A 299 -0.68 -14.22 9.04
CA LEU A 299 -0.13 -14.83 7.83
C LEU A 299 0.80 -13.83 7.17
N GLU A 300 2.04 -14.25 6.93
CA GLU A 300 2.99 -13.51 6.12
C GLU A 300 3.61 -14.43 5.08
N PHE A 301 3.70 -13.99 3.83
CA PHE A 301 4.46 -14.72 2.82
C PHE A 301 5.06 -13.78 1.78
N GLU A 302 6.13 -14.25 1.15
CA GLU A 302 6.83 -13.55 0.08
C GLU A 302 6.94 -14.49 -1.11
N MET A 303 6.31 -14.09 -2.23
CA MET A 303 6.20 -14.92 -3.41
C MET A 303 6.25 -14.06 -4.68
N THR A 304 6.90 -14.60 -5.70
CA THR A 304 6.89 -14.07 -7.08
C THR A 304 6.57 -15.21 -8.06
N TYR A 305 6.34 -14.88 -9.32
CA TYR A 305 6.15 -15.86 -10.38
C TYR A 305 6.72 -15.35 -11.71
N ASP A 306 6.99 -16.29 -12.62
CA ASP A 306 7.39 -15.98 -13.99
C ASP A 306 6.15 -15.73 -14.86
N GLY A 307 6.29 -14.82 -15.83
CA GLY A 307 5.24 -14.49 -16.79
C GLY A 307 4.35 -13.30 -16.38
N PRO A 308 3.37 -12.94 -17.22
CA PRO A 308 2.51 -11.79 -16.97
C PRO A 308 1.50 -12.06 -15.84
N TYR A 309 1.00 -10.99 -15.24
CA TYR A 309 -0.16 -11.05 -14.34
C TYR A 309 -1.45 -11.32 -15.13
N SER A 310 -2.27 -12.23 -14.62
CA SER A 310 -3.65 -12.44 -15.08
C SER A 310 -4.43 -13.22 -14.02
N LEU A 311 -5.69 -12.83 -13.81
CA LEU A 311 -6.64 -13.56 -12.96
C LEU A 311 -7.54 -14.53 -13.74
N SER A 312 -7.31 -14.71 -15.05
CA SER A 312 -8.12 -15.63 -15.86
C SER A 312 -7.94 -17.08 -15.40
N GLY A 313 -8.97 -17.92 -15.58
CA GLY A 313 -8.88 -19.37 -15.41
C GLY A 313 -8.25 -20.09 -16.61
N ALA A 314 -7.32 -19.44 -17.31
CA ALA A 314 -6.64 -19.97 -18.50
C ALA A 314 -5.13 -20.10 -18.24
N PRO A 315 -4.37 -20.91 -19.01
CA PRO A 315 -2.94 -21.04 -18.83
C PRO A 315 -2.21 -19.68 -18.86
N GLY A 316 -1.39 -19.42 -17.84
CA GLY A 316 -0.74 -18.13 -17.61
C GLY A 316 -1.52 -17.20 -16.66
N GLY A 317 -2.74 -17.58 -16.27
CA GLY A 317 -3.62 -16.85 -15.35
C GLY A 317 -3.47 -17.28 -13.89
N GLY A 318 -4.58 -17.23 -13.14
CA GLY A 318 -4.67 -17.73 -11.76
C GLY A 318 -3.66 -17.15 -10.77
N LYS A 319 -3.25 -15.88 -10.90
CA LYS A 319 -2.26 -15.24 -10.01
C LYS A 319 -2.84 -14.86 -8.64
N LEU A 320 -3.27 -15.88 -7.90
CA LEU A 320 -3.84 -15.77 -6.57
C LEU A 320 -3.41 -16.97 -5.72
N ALA A 321 -2.94 -16.74 -4.51
CA ALA A 321 -2.61 -17.79 -3.55
C ALA A 321 -3.79 -18.08 -2.63
N ARG A 322 -3.78 -19.23 -1.95
CA ARG A 322 -4.76 -19.58 -0.92
C ARG A 322 -4.10 -20.18 0.30
N LEU A 323 -4.74 -19.97 1.46
CA LEU A 323 -4.44 -20.70 2.68
C LEU A 323 -5.60 -21.65 2.98
N ILE A 324 -5.27 -22.91 3.18
CA ILE A 324 -6.23 -23.98 3.44
C ILE A 324 -5.88 -24.61 4.79
N TRP A 325 -6.87 -24.89 5.61
CA TRP A 325 -6.64 -25.47 6.94
C TRP A 325 -7.71 -26.50 7.32
N THR A 326 -7.43 -27.31 8.32
CA THR A 326 -8.46 -28.12 8.99
C THR A 326 -8.51 -27.70 10.45
N ALA A 327 -9.72 -27.60 11.00
CA ALA A 327 -9.92 -27.31 12.42
C ALA A 327 -10.32 -28.57 13.19
N SER A 328 -9.89 -28.67 14.45
CA SER A 328 -10.26 -29.75 15.36
C SER A 328 -11.79 -29.86 15.46
N GLY A 329 -12.29 -31.09 15.39
CA GLY A 329 -13.73 -31.37 15.34
C GLY A 329 -14.32 -31.44 13.94
N SER A 330 -13.53 -31.18 12.89
CA SER A 330 -13.93 -31.39 11.49
C SER A 330 -12.84 -32.11 10.70
N GLY A 331 -13.24 -32.96 9.76
CA GLY A 331 -12.36 -33.51 8.72
C GLY A 331 -12.41 -32.69 7.43
N THR A 332 -13.33 -31.73 7.32
CA THR A 332 -13.54 -30.91 6.13
C THR A 332 -12.48 -29.80 6.06
N PRO A 333 -11.67 -29.73 4.99
CA PRO A 333 -10.79 -28.60 4.74
C PRO A 333 -11.58 -27.30 4.63
N GLN A 334 -11.04 -26.25 5.23
CA GLN A 334 -11.54 -24.89 5.20
C GLN A 334 -10.74 -24.13 4.15
N ILE A 335 -11.44 -23.50 3.21
CA ILE A 335 -10.82 -22.78 2.10
C ILE A 335 -10.81 -21.30 2.46
N GLY A 336 -9.62 -20.70 2.46
CA GLY A 336 -9.50 -19.25 2.59
C GLY A 336 -9.80 -18.55 1.27
N ASN A 337 -10.42 -17.38 1.35
CA ASN A 337 -10.58 -16.43 0.25
C ASN A 337 -9.25 -16.22 -0.49
N ASP A 338 -9.38 -15.90 -1.77
CA ASP A 338 -8.26 -15.67 -2.67
C ASP A 338 -7.33 -14.57 -2.16
N ILE A 339 -6.02 -14.79 -2.26
CA ILE A 339 -5.01 -13.78 -1.98
C ILE A 339 -4.36 -13.42 -3.30
N VAL A 340 -4.80 -12.32 -3.91
CA VAL A 340 -4.22 -11.86 -5.18
C VAL A 340 -2.72 -11.66 -5.01
N THR A 341 -1.94 -12.11 -5.99
CA THR A 341 -0.49 -12.00 -5.99
C THR A 341 -0.04 -11.25 -7.24
N TYR A 342 1.07 -10.54 -7.11
CA TYR A 342 1.56 -9.64 -8.16
C TYR A 342 2.99 -9.99 -8.54
N SER A 343 3.46 -9.41 -9.63
CA SER A 343 4.74 -9.64 -10.28
C SER A 343 5.70 -8.44 -10.10
N GLY A 344 6.98 -8.67 -10.37
CA GLY A 344 8.01 -7.63 -10.44
C GLY A 344 8.06 -6.74 -9.19
N GLY A 345 8.10 -5.42 -9.39
CA GLY A 345 8.15 -4.44 -8.30
C GLY A 345 6.83 -4.30 -7.49
N ASN A 346 5.76 -4.96 -7.93
CA ASN A 346 4.48 -5.03 -7.21
C ASN A 346 4.41 -6.27 -6.29
N ALA A 347 5.27 -7.27 -6.53
CA ALA A 347 5.42 -8.42 -5.67
C ALA A 347 6.06 -7.99 -4.35
N GLY A 348 5.22 -7.76 -3.35
CA GLY A 348 5.64 -7.42 -2.00
C GLY A 348 5.31 -8.52 -1.01
N LYS A 349 5.84 -8.38 0.20
CA LYS A 349 5.43 -9.19 1.35
C LYS A 349 3.93 -9.04 1.59
N VAL A 350 3.22 -10.16 1.56
CA VAL A 350 1.82 -10.22 1.99
C VAL A 350 1.80 -10.34 3.51
N SER A 351 0.91 -9.58 4.17
CA SER A 351 0.70 -9.64 5.62
C SER A 351 -0.79 -9.47 5.92
N ILE A 352 -1.41 -10.52 6.46
CA ILE A 352 -2.85 -10.60 6.72
C ILE A 352 -3.08 -11.02 8.17
N ASP A 353 -4.01 -10.35 8.85
CA ASP A 353 -4.53 -10.79 10.15
C ASP A 353 -5.78 -11.65 9.92
N LEU A 354 -5.61 -12.98 9.98
CA LEU A 354 -6.67 -13.98 9.76
C LEU A 354 -7.78 -13.95 10.83
N THR A 355 -7.66 -13.09 11.85
CA THR A 355 -8.72 -12.89 12.86
C THR A 355 -9.46 -11.55 12.72
N ALA A 356 -8.96 -10.64 11.87
CA ALA A 356 -9.58 -9.35 11.64
C ALA A 356 -10.77 -9.42 10.65
N ALA A 357 -10.74 -10.39 9.74
CA ALA A 357 -11.84 -10.81 8.89
C ALA A 357 -12.10 -12.31 9.11
N ASP A 358 -13.28 -12.82 8.75
CA ASP A 358 -13.41 -14.26 8.50
C ASP A 358 -12.70 -14.55 7.18
N PRO A 359 -11.59 -15.31 7.18
CA PRO A 359 -10.86 -15.52 5.95
C PRO A 359 -11.54 -16.54 5.03
N LEU A 360 -12.66 -17.16 5.43
CA LEU A 360 -13.35 -18.17 4.63
C LEU A 360 -13.83 -17.64 3.29
N ASP A 361 -13.58 -18.45 2.28
CA ASP A 361 -14.20 -18.38 0.96
C ASP A 361 -15.72 -18.59 1.06
N GLU A 362 -16.49 -17.83 0.29
CA GLU A 362 -17.96 -17.95 0.25
C GLU A 362 -18.47 -19.33 -0.18
N ASP A 363 -17.66 -20.11 -0.91
CA ASP A 363 -17.99 -21.45 -1.39
C ASP A 363 -17.34 -22.55 -0.52
N ALA A 364 -16.86 -22.20 0.68
CA ALA A 364 -16.28 -23.16 1.61
C ALA A 364 -17.25 -24.29 1.99
N LEU A 365 -16.74 -25.52 2.04
CA LEU A 365 -17.54 -26.69 2.36
C LEU A 365 -18.00 -26.72 3.81
N ALA A 366 -19.25 -27.14 4.05
CA ALA A 366 -19.79 -27.30 5.39
C ALA A 366 -19.05 -28.39 6.21
N PRO A 367 -18.82 -28.18 7.52
CA PRO A 367 -19.10 -26.94 8.26
C PRO A 367 -18.07 -25.84 7.97
N GLU A 368 -18.56 -24.60 7.84
CA GLU A 368 -17.77 -23.38 7.75
C GLU A 368 -17.32 -22.93 9.15
N LEU A 369 -16.09 -23.29 9.53
CA LEU A 369 -15.58 -23.08 10.88
C LEU A 369 -14.77 -21.80 11.04
N GLY A 370 -14.18 -21.27 9.97
CA GLY A 370 -13.34 -20.07 10.03
C GLY A 370 -12.00 -20.30 10.73
N TRP A 371 -11.29 -19.21 11.00
CA TRP A 371 -9.96 -19.24 11.65
C TRP A 371 -10.03 -18.95 13.15
N LYS A 372 -10.72 -17.86 13.52
CA LYS A 372 -10.71 -17.29 14.86
C LYS A 372 -11.29 -18.26 15.90
N GLY A 373 -10.59 -18.43 17.02
CA GLY A 373 -11.03 -19.30 18.11
C GLY A 373 -10.86 -20.80 17.85
N ARG A 374 -10.31 -21.20 16.70
CA ARG A 374 -10.17 -22.61 16.33
C ARG A 374 -8.83 -23.19 16.76
N THR A 375 -8.83 -24.50 17.01
CA THR A 375 -7.60 -25.30 17.04
C THR A 375 -7.36 -25.83 15.64
N ILE A 376 -6.32 -25.35 14.98
CA ILE A 376 -5.94 -25.75 13.64
C ILE A 376 -5.10 -27.01 13.71
N THR A 377 -5.43 -28.03 12.93
CA THR A 377 -4.81 -29.36 12.94
C THR A 377 -4.01 -29.66 11.67
N SER A 378 -4.30 -28.98 10.56
CA SER A 378 -3.56 -29.07 9.30
C SER A 378 -3.45 -27.69 8.66
N LEU A 379 -2.41 -27.49 7.85
CA LEU A 379 -2.17 -26.25 7.13
C LEU A 379 -1.60 -26.56 5.75
N ARG A 380 -2.13 -25.91 4.73
CA ARG A 380 -1.72 -26.03 3.34
C ARG A 380 -1.72 -24.64 2.70
N PHE A 381 -0.71 -24.37 1.88
CA PHE A 381 -0.58 -23.15 1.11
C PHE A 381 -0.57 -23.49 -0.38
N ASP A 382 -1.45 -22.86 -1.14
CA ASP A 382 -1.59 -23.09 -2.57
C ASP A 382 -1.06 -21.84 -3.30
N PRO A 383 0.08 -21.91 -4.01
CA PRO A 383 0.74 -20.72 -4.56
C PRO A 383 -0.02 -19.99 -5.67
N ASN A 384 -0.83 -20.70 -6.44
CA ASN A 384 -1.57 -20.15 -7.58
C ASN A 384 -2.71 -21.09 -8.00
N GLU A 385 -3.61 -20.60 -8.84
CA GLU A 385 -4.69 -21.38 -9.48
C GLU A 385 -4.51 -21.50 -11.01
N ASP A 386 -3.28 -21.37 -11.51
CA ASP A 386 -2.98 -21.37 -12.95
C ASP A 386 -3.08 -22.78 -13.56
N PRO A 387 -3.98 -23.06 -14.51
CA PRO A 387 -4.09 -24.38 -15.13
C PRO A 387 -2.93 -24.74 -16.06
N GLY A 388 -2.02 -23.80 -16.35
CA GLY A 388 -0.79 -24.03 -17.08
C GLY A 388 0.37 -24.49 -16.20
N ALA A 389 1.55 -24.61 -16.82
CA ALA A 389 2.79 -24.99 -16.15
C ALA A 389 3.51 -23.77 -15.53
N ALA A 390 2.78 -22.96 -14.75
CA ALA A 390 3.33 -21.75 -14.12
C ALA A 390 4.55 -22.05 -13.25
N VAL A 391 5.54 -21.16 -13.29
CA VAL A 391 6.70 -21.21 -12.41
C VAL A 391 6.54 -20.12 -11.35
N TRP A 392 6.70 -20.51 -10.09
CA TRP A 392 6.57 -19.63 -8.94
C TRP A 392 7.80 -19.76 -8.05
N HIS A 393 8.10 -18.69 -7.31
CA HIS A 393 9.19 -18.61 -6.35
C HIS A 393 8.62 -18.21 -5.00
N LEU A 394 8.68 -19.10 -4.04
CA LEU A 394 8.19 -18.87 -2.68
C LEU A 394 9.37 -18.71 -1.74
N GLU A 395 9.63 -17.49 -1.28
CA GLU A 395 10.74 -17.19 -0.38
C GLU A 395 10.42 -17.61 1.05
N SER A 396 9.23 -17.28 1.55
CA SER A 396 8.83 -17.63 2.91
C SER A 396 7.32 -17.71 3.07
N VAL A 397 6.89 -18.51 4.04
CA VAL A 397 5.52 -18.50 4.58
C VAL A 397 5.63 -18.59 6.10
N HIS A 398 4.98 -17.68 6.82
CA HIS A 398 4.99 -17.67 8.28
C HIS A 398 3.57 -17.48 8.81
N LEU A 399 3.23 -18.22 9.86
CA LEU A 399 2.13 -17.88 10.76
C LEU A 399 2.72 -17.38 12.06
N ARG A 400 2.43 -16.15 12.42
CA ARG A 400 3.00 -15.51 13.61
C ARG A 400 1.93 -15.20 14.65
N ALA A 401 2.35 -15.28 15.90
CA ALA A 401 1.64 -14.65 16.99
C ALA A 401 1.90 -13.14 16.99
N ASP A 402 1.12 -12.39 17.77
CA ASP A 402 1.51 -11.01 18.07
C ASP A 402 2.92 -10.98 18.72
N PRO A 403 3.71 -9.92 18.47
CA PRO A 403 4.90 -9.63 19.24
C PRO A 403 4.60 -9.67 20.74
N ALA A 404 5.43 -10.36 21.51
CA ALA A 404 5.28 -10.45 22.96
C ALA A 404 6.58 -10.12 23.68
N SER A 405 6.49 -9.40 24.80
CA SER A 405 7.65 -9.12 25.67
C SER A 405 7.49 -9.83 27.02
N ASN A 406 8.46 -10.67 27.35
CA ASN A 406 8.56 -11.36 28.65
C ASN A 406 9.39 -10.58 29.68
N THR A 407 10.16 -9.58 29.24
CA THR A 407 11.07 -8.80 30.12
C THR A 407 10.42 -7.50 30.61
N ARG A 408 9.12 -7.31 30.32
CA ARG A 408 8.37 -6.06 30.51
C ARG A 408 9.00 -4.83 29.85
N LYS A 409 9.93 -5.05 28.90
CA LYS A 409 10.61 -4.02 28.10
C LYS A 409 10.48 -4.37 26.63
N THR A 410 10.25 -3.35 25.82
CA THR A 410 10.27 -3.46 24.36
C THR A 410 10.66 -2.08 23.82
N THR A 411 10.86 -1.96 22.51
CA THR A 411 11.36 -0.73 21.89
C THR A 411 10.41 -0.37 20.77
N VAL A 412 9.86 0.83 20.81
CA VAL A 412 9.14 1.39 19.65
C VAL A 412 10.18 1.89 18.69
N ARG A 413 10.16 1.40 17.45
CA ARG A 413 11.00 1.90 16.37
C ARG A 413 10.13 2.61 15.35
N PHE A 414 10.61 3.75 14.87
CA PHE A 414 9.90 4.56 13.89
C PHE A 414 10.90 5.43 13.14
N HIS A 415 10.48 5.97 12.01
CA HIS A 415 11.23 6.98 11.29
C HIS A 415 10.30 7.97 10.59
N ASP A 416 10.90 9.06 10.10
CA ASP A 416 10.24 10.05 9.28
C ASP A 416 10.85 10.03 7.88
N ALA A 417 10.12 9.52 6.88
CA ALA A 417 10.59 9.55 5.49
C ALA A 417 10.63 10.98 4.92
N GLY A 418 9.91 11.91 5.54
CA GLY A 418 9.90 13.33 5.24
C GLY A 418 10.77 14.18 6.18
N TRP A 419 11.68 13.55 6.92
CA TRP A 419 12.43 14.18 8.01
C TRP A 419 13.00 15.55 7.65
N VAL A 420 12.78 16.50 8.56
CA VAL A 420 13.48 17.78 8.61
C VAL A 420 14.13 17.99 9.97
N SER A 421 15.19 18.80 10.02
CA SER A 421 15.85 19.16 11.28
C SER A 421 14.87 19.81 12.25
N GLY A 422 14.94 19.42 13.54
CA GLY A 422 14.03 19.89 14.58
C GLY A 422 12.71 19.13 14.69
N THR A 423 12.54 18.03 13.94
CA THR A 423 11.40 17.13 14.11
C THR A 423 11.38 16.51 15.50
N THR A 424 10.20 16.39 16.09
CA THR A 424 9.99 15.77 17.40
C THR A 424 8.91 14.68 17.34
N ALA A 425 8.99 13.72 18.26
CA ALA A 425 8.02 12.64 18.39
C ALA A 425 7.38 12.59 19.78
N THR A 426 6.11 12.19 19.79
CA THR A 426 5.39 11.73 20.99
C THR A 426 5.00 10.27 20.78
N VAL A 427 5.33 9.42 21.73
CA VAL A 427 5.02 7.98 21.70
C VAL A 427 4.03 7.66 22.82
N ALA A 428 2.95 6.97 22.47
CA ALA A 428 1.87 6.61 23.39
C ALA A 428 1.46 5.14 23.23
N VAL A 429 0.91 4.54 24.28
CA VAL A 429 0.39 3.17 24.27
C VAL A 429 -1.03 3.10 24.84
N GLY A 430 -1.87 2.22 24.29
CA GLY A 430 -3.26 2.06 24.73
C GLY A 430 -3.78 0.65 24.49
N LYS A 431 -4.80 0.23 25.25
CA LYS A 431 -5.49 -1.07 25.01
C LYS A 431 -6.56 -0.98 23.92
N GLY A 432 -7.04 0.24 23.64
CA GLY A 432 -8.00 0.48 22.58
C GLY A 432 -7.41 0.24 21.20
N ALA A 433 -8.26 -0.07 20.23
CA ALA A 433 -7.86 -0.20 18.84
C ALA A 433 -7.31 1.14 18.30
N PRO A 434 -6.49 1.11 17.22
CA PRO A 434 -6.05 2.32 16.53
C PRO A 434 -7.20 3.30 16.25
N GLY A 435 -6.96 4.59 16.50
CA GLY A 435 -7.97 5.64 16.33
C GLY A 435 -8.88 5.89 17.53
N THR A 436 -8.86 5.03 18.55
CA THR A 436 -9.66 5.22 19.77
C THR A 436 -8.96 6.09 20.82
N SER A 437 -9.70 6.55 21.82
CA SER A 437 -9.18 7.25 22.99
C SER A 437 -8.50 6.29 23.98
N GLY A 438 -7.89 6.81 25.05
CA GLY A 438 -7.28 5.97 26.11
C GLY A 438 -5.81 5.59 25.90
N TYR A 439 -5.11 6.30 25.00
CA TYR A 439 -3.64 6.18 24.88
C TYR A 439 -2.93 7.02 25.95
N ARG A 440 -1.99 6.39 26.66
CA ARG A 440 -1.10 7.03 27.63
C ARG A 440 0.25 7.34 26.97
N THR A 441 0.69 8.59 27.04
CA THR A 441 2.02 9.00 26.59
C THR A 441 3.10 8.34 27.44
N ILE A 442 4.08 7.74 26.77
CA ILE A 442 5.27 7.11 27.39
C ILE A 442 6.56 7.90 27.11
N ALA A 443 6.59 8.68 26.03
CA ALA A 443 7.65 9.63 25.73
C ALA A 443 7.08 10.82 24.96
N SER A 444 7.59 12.02 25.20
CA SER A 444 7.14 13.26 24.55
C SER A 444 8.35 14.15 24.26
N GLY A 445 8.29 14.91 23.16
CA GLY A 445 9.39 15.79 22.76
C GLY A 445 10.68 15.06 22.40
N VAL A 446 10.57 13.79 21.99
CA VAL A 446 11.73 12.99 21.57
C VAL A 446 12.30 13.62 20.31
N ALA A 447 13.58 14.01 20.34
CA ALA A 447 14.25 14.51 19.14
C ALA A 447 14.30 13.39 18.10
N VAL A 448 13.89 13.70 16.87
CA VAL A 448 13.90 12.75 15.76
C VAL A 448 15.11 13.02 14.88
N GLU A 449 15.93 12.02 14.69
CA GLU A 449 17.06 12.02 13.77
C GLU A 449 16.65 11.48 12.40
N LYS A 450 17.44 11.80 11.37
CA LYS A 450 17.22 11.25 10.02
C LYS A 450 17.44 9.74 10.06
N GLY A 451 16.45 8.97 9.61
CA GLY A 451 16.49 7.50 9.62
C GLY A 451 15.80 6.91 10.85
N ALA A 452 16.30 5.78 11.33
CA ALA A 452 15.64 5.01 12.39
C ALA A 452 15.78 5.68 13.77
N ASN A 453 14.65 5.81 14.45
CA ASN A 453 14.55 6.32 15.82
C ASN A 453 14.00 5.21 16.73
N ALA A 454 14.38 5.24 17.99
CA ALA A 454 14.00 4.22 18.96
C ALA A 454 13.64 4.84 20.30
N VAL A 455 12.48 4.46 20.84
CA VAL A 455 12.07 4.79 22.20
C VAL A 455 11.94 3.49 22.99
N PRO A 456 12.87 3.20 23.92
CA PRO A 456 12.70 2.06 24.80
C PRO A 456 11.50 2.34 25.71
N PHE A 457 10.66 1.33 25.90
CA PHE A 457 9.51 1.44 26.76
C PHE A 457 9.46 0.25 27.71
N ALA A 458 9.55 0.57 29.00
CA ALA A 458 9.36 -0.39 30.07
C ALA A 458 7.90 -0.29 30.53
N LEU A 459 7.08 -1.26 30.14
CA LEU A 459 5.71 -1.38 30.61
C LEU A 459 5.64 -2.09 31.97
N GLY A 460 6.73 -2.09 32.74
CA GLY A 460 6.82 -2.73 34.06
C GLY A 460 5.70 -2.34 35.05
N SER A 461 5.05 -1.20 34.80
CA SER A 461 3.92 -0.65 35.54
C SER A 461 2.55 -0.85 34.88
N LEU A 462 2.47 -1.44 33.68
CA LEU A 462 1.19 -1.71 33.01
C LEU A 462 0.73 -3.15 33.28
N PRO A 463 -0.59 -3.38 33.46
CA PRO A 463 -1.13 -4.72 33.58
C PRO A 463 -0.86 -5.59 32.34
N THR A 464 -0.78 -6.91 32.52
CA THR A 464 -0.82 -7.90 31.43
C THR A 464 -1.96 -7.58 30.45
N GLY A 465 -1.69 -7.74 29.15
CA GLY A 465 -2.67 -7.43 28.11
C GLY A 465 -2.06 -7.07 26.77
N ARG A 466 -2.93 -6.80 25.79
CA ARG A 466 -2.60 -6.39 24.42
C ARG A 466 -2.60 -4.86 24.33
N TYR A 467 -1.53 -4.28 23.83
CA TYR A 467 -1.35 -2.83 23.72
C TYR A 467 -0.99 -2.43 22.29
N HIS A 468 -1.64 -1.37 21.80
CA HIS A 468 -1.32 -0.71 20.55
C HIS A 468 -0.39 0.48 20.82
N VAL A 469 0.59 0.68 19.94
CA VAL A 469 1.50 1.81 19.96
C VAL A 469 1.02 2.87 18.97
N ARG A 470 1.06 4.13 19.40
CA ARG A 470 0.78 5.33 18.60
C ARG A 470 1.99 6.23 18.64
N VAL A 471 2.43 6.69 17.48
CA VAL A 471 3.50 7.70 17.36
C VAL A 471 2.90 8.93 16.68
N THR A 472 3.25 10.10 17.16
CA THR A 472 2.91 11.38 16.56
C THR A 472 4.19 12.15 16.29
N LEU A 473 4.46 12.48 15.02
CA LEU A 473 5.56 13.37 14.65
C LEU A 473 5.07 14.80 14.51
N ARG A 474 5.96 15.75 14.81
CA ARG A 474 5.75 17.18 14.61
C ARG A 474 7.00 17.80 14.00
N HIS A 475 6.84 18.42 12.84
CA HIS A 475 7.85 19.25 12.20
C HIS A 475 7.91 20.65 12.84
N PRO A 476 9.03 21.40 12.71
CA PRO A 476 9.16 22.77 13.22
C PRO A 476 8.15 23.76 12.62
N ASN A 477 7.68 23.51 11.40
CA ASN A 477 6.63 24.32 10.75
C ASN A 477 5.23 24.11 11.36
N GLY A 478 5.11 23.31 12.42
CA GLY A 478 3.87 23.05 13.14
C GLY A 478 3.01 21.93 12.56
N THR A 479 3.36 21.39 11.40
CA THR A 479 2.66 20.21 10.84
C THR A 479 2.92 18.97 11.69
N SER A 480 1.94 18.08 11.70
CA SER A 480 2.03 16.82 12.46
C SER A 480 1.33 15.69 11.74
N VAL A 481 1.73 14.46 12.05
CA VAL A 481 1.09 13.23 11.57
C VAL A 481 1.08 12.23 12.71
N THR A 482 0.04 11.40 12.78
CA THR A 482 -0.07 10.31 13.75
C THR A 482 -0.24 9.00 13.01
N SER A 483 0.52 8.00 13.42
CA SER A 483 0.41 6.64 12.90
C SER A 483 0.49 5.63 14.04
N TYR A 484 0.14 4.39 13.75
CA TYR A 484 0.07 3.30 14.70
C TYR A 484 1.00 2.17 14.27
N ALA A 485 1.52 1.45 15.25
CA ALA A 485 2.29 0.25 14.98
C ALA A 485 1.44 -0.81 14.23
N PRO A 486 1.99 -1.48 13.20
CA PRO A 486 1.25 -2.48 12.40
C PRO A 486 0.76 -3.70 13.20
N ALA A 487 1.41 -3.99 14.34
CA ALA A 487 0.94 -5.00 15.28
C ALA A 487 0.84 -4.40 16.69
N PRO A 488 -0.07 -4.91 17.53
CA PRO A 488 0.00 -4.69 18.95
C PRO A 488 1.14 -5.51 19.56
N VAL A 489 1.52 -5.16 20.78
CA VAL A 489 2.39 -5.97 21.63
C VAL A 489 1.59 -6.62 22.74
N VAL A 490 1.79 -7.91 22.96
CA VAL A 490 1.24 -8.67 24.08
C VAL A 490 2.22 -8.64 25.25
N MET A 491 1.75 -8.11 26.38
CA MET A 491 2.47 -8.10 27.63
C MET A 491 2.09 -9.33 28.45
N ARG A 492 3.09 -10.09 28.89
CA ARG A 492 2.92 -11.31 29.70
C ARG A 492 3.37 -11.09 31.14
#